data_AF-A0A4Q2DIM3-F1
#
_entry.id   AF-A0A4Q2DIM3-F1
#
_cell.length_a   1.000
_cell.length_b   1.000
_cell.length_c   1.000
_cell.angle_alpha   90.00
_cell.angle_beta   90.00
_cell.angle_gamma   90.00
#
_symmetry.space_group_name_H-M   'P 1'
#
loop_
_entity.id
_entity.type
_entity.pdbx_description
1 polymer ?
#
loop_
_entity_poly.entity_id
_entity_poly.type
_entity_poly.pdbx_seq_one_letter_code
_entity_poly.pdbx_strand_id
1 'polypeptide(L)'
;MYRTIKRLGIPDSNIILMLADDVSCNPRNKFPASVYGESGRKLDLYGDNIEVDYRGYEVTVENFIRVLTGRHPPSLPRSKRLLTDANSNIFIYMTGHGGNEFLKFQDNEEISAFDVADAFEQMWRGKRYNEIFFMADTCQANSMYSKLYSPNILATGSSLVGENSYSYANDQDIGVAVIDSFTHYVLEFMEGVGKTGKASMKDLFDTFDPVKINSHPGVRSDLFKRPLEETLITDFFGGVARVDIVESESDESSLPPQEEQAKLTIDVSI
;
A
#
# COMPACT_ATOMS: atom_id res chain seq x y z
N MET A 1 -4.10 1.54 8.98
CA MET A 1 -3.60 0.78 7.82
C MET A 1 -2.25 0.10 8.06
N TYR A 2 -1.18 0.85 8.37
CA TYR A 2 0.16 0.29 8.57
C TYR A 2 0.20 -0.95 9.50
N ARG A 3 -0.37 -0.83 10.71
CA ARG A 3 -0.50 -1.96 11.66
C ARG A 3 -1.20 -3.17 11.06
N THR A 4 -2.28 -2.96 10.31
CA THR A 4 -3.07 -4.03 9.67
C THR A 4 -2.22 -4.82 8.69
N ILE A 5 -1.47 -4.12 7.85
CA ILE A 5 -0.57 -4.69 6.85
C ILE A 5 0.57 -5.48 7.53
N LYS A 6 1.19 -4.93 8.57
CA LYS A 6 2.20 -5.66 9.37
C LYS A 6 1.64 -6.90 10.05
N ARG A 7 0.45 -6.79 10.64
CA ARG A 7 -0.26 -7.92 11.26
C ARG A 7 -0.55 -9.02 10.24
N LEU A 8 -0.81 -8.66 8.99
CA LEU A 8 -1.01 -9.59 7.87
C LEU A 8 0.31 -10.09 7.23
N GLY A 9 1.46 -9.66 7.75
CA GLY A 9 2.77 -10.26 7.48
C GLY A 9 3.64 -9.54 6.46
N ILE A 10 3.24 -8.37 5.96
CA ILE A 10 4.12 -7.57 5.09
C ILE A 10 5.21 -6.92 5.97
N PRO A 11 6.51 -7.12 5.66
CA PRO A 11 7.62 -6.54 6.41
C PRO A 11 7.81 -5.05 6.08
N ASP A 12 8.47 -4.30 6.97
CA ASP A 12 8.71 -2.86 6.79
C ASP A 12 9.50 -2.54 5.51
N SER A 13 10.40 -3.44 5.09
CA SER A 13 11.12 -3.31 3.81
C SER A 13 10.22 -3.20 2.57
N ASN A 14 8.93 -3.52 2.71
CA ASN A 14 7.93 -3.51 1.66
C ASN A 14 6.80 -2.50 1.93
N ILE A 15 6.94 -1.66 2.94
CA ILE A 15 5.97 -0.62 3.30
C ILE A 15 6.69 0.73 3.21
N ILE A 16 6.14 1.66 2.43
CA ILE A 16 6.59 3.05 2.43
C ILE A 16 5.54 3.88 3.16
N LEU A 17 5.91 4.48 4.29
CA LEU A 17 5.03 5.34 5.08
C LEU A 17 5.44 6.81 4.94
N MET A 18 4.53 7.63 4.42
CA MET A 18 4.67 9.07 4.29
C MET A 18 3.70 9.77 5.25
N LEU A 19 4.22 10.48 6.25
CA LEU A 19 3.41 11.25 7.21
C LEU A 19 3.68 12.75 7.05
N ALA A 20 2.71 13.46 6.50
CA ALA A 20 2.79 14.91 6.29
C ALA A 20 2.83 15.68 7.61
N ASP A 21 2.07 15.23 8.61
CA ASP A 21 2.05 15.82 9.94
C ASP A 21 2.67 14.89 10.99
N ASP A 22 3.53 15.44 11.84
CA ASP A 22 4.03 14.74 13.03
C ASP A 22 3.11 15.00 14.22
N VAL A 23 1.95 14.34 14.20
CA VAL A 23 0.96 14.42 15.30
C VAL A 23 1.49 13.83 16.61
N SER A 24 2.49 12.94 16.55
CA SER A 24 3.09 12.31 17.73
C SER A 24 3.93 13.29 18.56
N CYS A 25 4.57 14.26 17.90
CA CYS A 25 5.37 15.31 18.52
C CYS A 25 4.63 16.66 18.66
N ASN A 26 3.34 16.71 18.32
CA ASN A 26 2.58 17.95 18.37
C ASN A 26 2.39 18.42 19.82
N PRO A 27 2.65 19.71 20.17
CA PRO A 27 2.46 20.23 21.52
C PRO A 27 1.03 20.12 22.07
N ARG A 28 0.02 19.96 21.21
CA ARG A 28 -1.37 19.72 21.60
C ARG A 28 -1.63 18.26 21.97
N ASN A 29 -0.74 17.34 21.61
CA ASN A 29 -0.86 15.94 21.97
C ASN A 29 -0.55 15.76 23.46
N LYS A 30 -1.56 15.35 24.24
CA LYS A 30 -1.40 15.09 25.68
C LYS A 30 -0.56 13.85 25.98
N PHE A 31 -0.34 12.98 24.98
CA PHE A 31 0.41 11.73 25.09
C PHE A 31 1.58 11.76 24.10
N PRO A 32 2.71 12.36 24.49
CA PRO A 32 3.87 12.50 23.61
C PRO A 32 4.33 11.15 23.06
N ALA A 33 4.75 11.14 21.79
CA ALA A 33 5.22 9.95 21.09
C ALA A 33 4.18 8.83 20.91
N SER A 34 2.89 9.11 21.09
CA SER A 34 1.81 8.15 20.86
C SER A 34 0.74 8.71 19.93
N VAL A 35 0.08 7.81 19.18
CA VAL A 35 -1.06 8.13 18.31
C VAL A 35 -2.14 7.06 18.50
N TYR A 36 -3.37 7.48 18.74
CA TYR A 36 -4.49 6.57 18.97
C TYR A 36 -5.52 6.72 17.86
N GLY A 37 -6.01 5.60 17.31
CA GLY A 37 -7.06 5.59 16.28
C GLY A 37 -8.47 5.35 16.83
N GLU A 38 -8.65 5.42 18.15
CA GLU A 38 -9.94 5.25 18.83
C GLU A 38 -9.98 6.08 20.13
N SER A 39 -11.19 6.49 20.53
CA SER A 39 -11.41 7.30 21.74
C SER A 39 -10.99 6.60 23.03
N GLY A 40 -11.01 5.27 23.07
CA GLY A 40 -10.62 4.48 24.23
C GLY A 40 -9.11 4.36 24.46
N ARG A 41 -8.28 4.78 23.49
CA ARG A 41 -6.80 4.78 23.56
C ARG A 41 -6.20 3.44 23.99
N LYS A 42 -6.83 2.32 23.62
CA LYS A 42 -6.36 0.99 24.07
C LYS A 42 -5.09 0.55 23.36
N LEU A 43 -4.79 1.16 22.21
CA LEU A 43 -3.70 0.77 21.34
C LEU A 43 -3.00 1.99 20.76
N ASP A 44 -1.73 2.14 21.10
CA ASP A 44 -0.83 3.10 20.45
C ASP A 44 -0.43 2.58 19.06
N LEU A 45 -0.67 3.39 18.04
CA LEU A 45 -0.35 3.13 16.64
C LEU A 45 1.05 3.62 16.25
N TYR A 46 1.67 4.48 17.08
CA TYR A 46 2.94 5.13 16.76
C TYR A 46 4.15 4.62 17.55
N GLY A 47 3.96 3.85 18.63
CA GLY A 47 5.06 3.31 19.44
C GLY A 47 6.07 2.45 18.67
N ASP A 48 6.83 1.60 19.35
CA ASP A 48 8.10 0.99 18.87
C ASP A 48 8.08 0.22 17.53
N ASN A 49 6.94 0.00 16.90
CA ASN A 49 6.78 -0.86 15.73
C ASN A 49 6.49 -0.11 14.42
N ILE A 50 6.58 1.22 14.37
CA ILE A 50 6.37 2.03 13.17
C ILE A 50 7.68 2.52 12.55
N GLU A 51 7.83 2.32 11.24
CA GLU A 51 8.89 2.91 10.43
C GLU A 51 8.26 3.99 9.53
N VAL A 52 8.74 5.23 9.67
CA VAL A 52 8.27 6.36 8.85
C VAL A 52 9.38 6.78 7.90
N ASP A 53 9.15 6.60 6.60
CA ASP A 53 10.15 6.83 5.55
C ASP A 53 10.25 8.28 5.12
N TYR A 54 9.11 8.97 5.03
CA TYR A 54 9.05 10.38 4.68
C TYR A 54 8.23 11.12 5.74
N ARG A 55 8.84 12.13 6.37
CA ARG A 55 8.23 12.92 7.46
C ARG A 55 8.15 14.38 7.09
N GLY A 56 7.05 15.05 7.45
CA GLY A 56 6.93 16.50 7.32
C GLY A 56 7.24 16.95 5.91
N TYR A 57 8.20 17.88 5.79
CA TYR A 57 8.65 18.47 4.52
C TYR A 57 9.14 17.48 3.46
N GLU A 58 9.47 16.23 3.81
CA GLU A 58 9.81 15.21 2.81
C GLU A 58 8.57 14.65 2.07
N VAL A 59 7.36 14.89 2.57
CA VAL A 59 6.10 14.41 1.99
C VAL A 59 5.61 15.37 0.89
N THR A 60 6.26 15.31 -0.27
CA THR A 60 5.92 16.14 -1.44
C THR A 60 5.32 15.29 -2.56
N VAL A 61 4.62 15.94 -3.49
CA VAL A 61 4.10 15.27 -4.69
C VAL A 61 5.26 14.65 -5.49
N GLU A 62 6.37 15.37 -5.62
CA GLU A 62 7.58 14.90 -6.30
C GLU A 62 8.11 13.60 -5.70
N ASN A 63 8.25 13.52 -4.37
CA ASN A 63 8.77 12.32 -3.72
C ASN A 63 7.81 11.14 -3.86
N PHE A 64 6.50 11.38 -3.74
CA PHE A 64 5.50 10.33 -3.97
C PHE A 64 5.59 9.75 -5.39
N ILE A 65 5.62 10.62 -6.42
CA ILE A 65 5.75 10.19 -7.82
C ILE A 65 7.07 9.46 -8.07
N ARG A 66 8.18 9.90 -7.45
CA ARG A 66 9.46 9.20 -7.55
C ARG A 66 9.42 7.81 -6.94
N VAL A 67 8.78 7.65 -5.78
CA VAL A 67 8.58 6.34 -5.13
C VAL A 67 7.85 5.39 -6.07
N LEU A 68 6.74 5.83 -6.66
CA LEU A 68 5.98 5.02 -7.62
C LEU A 68 6.81 4.65 -8.86
N THR A 69 7.42 5.64 -9.49
CA THR A 69 8.16 5.45 -10.76
C THR A 69 9.54 4.81 -10.57
N GLY A 70 10.04 4.70 -9.35
CA GLY A 70 11.38 4.20 -9.03
C GLY A 70 12.51 5.14 -9.50
N ARG A 71 12.20 6.40 -9.82
CA ARG A 71 13.18 7.38 -10.34
C ARG A 71 13.80 8.17 -9.20
N HIS A 72 14.83 7.57 -8.61
CA HIS A 72 15.54 8.13 -7.46
C HIS A 72 17.01 8.41 -7.76
N PRO A 73 17.63 9.38 -7.08
CA PRO A 73 19.08 9.54 -7.13
C PRO A 73 19.77 8.30 -6.52
N PRO A 74 20.98 7.94 -6.98
CA PRO A 74 21.71 6.77 -6.47
C PRO A 74 21.94 6.79 -4.95
N SER A 75 22.01 7.98 -4.35
CA SER A 75 22.21 8.21 -2.92
C SER A 75 20.98 7.95 -2.04
N LEU A 76 19.77 7.81 -2.61
CA LEU A 76 18.56 7.64 -1.80
C LEU A 76 18.63 6.31 -1.03
N PRO A 77 18.40 6.25 0.29
CA PRO A 77 18.44 5.00 1.04
C PRO A 77 17.48 3.95 0.48
N ARG A 78 17.83 2.65 0.61
CA ARG A 78 17.01 1.54 0.13
C ARG A 78 15.63 1.50 0.80
N SER A 79 15.55 1.83 2.09
CA SER A 79 14.28 1.87 2.85
C SER A 79 13.27 2.83 2.25
N LYS A 80 13.72 3.94 1.65
CA LYS A 80 12.85 4.94 1.03
C LYS A 80 12.43 4.62 -0.41
N ARG A 81 12.68 3.40 -0.91
CA ARG A 81 12.43 2.99 -2.31
C ARG A 81 11.38 1.89 -2.37
N LEU A 82 10.39 2.04 -3.26
CA LEU A 82 9.44 0.97 -3.57
C LEU A 82 10.08 -0.01 -4.57
N LEU A 83 10.61 -1.14 -4.07
CA LEU A 83 11.35 -2.13 -4.85
C LEU A 83 10.44 -3.20 -5.46
N THR A 84 9.59 -2.79 -6.39
CA THR A 84 8.62 -3.67 -7.06
C THR A 84 9.03 -4.04 -8.49
N ASP A 85 8.42 -5.10 -9.01
CA ASP A 85 8.62 -5.66 -10.34
C ASP A 85 7.29 -6.12 -10.97
N ALA A 86 7.37 -6.82 -12.11
CA ALA A 86 6.21 -7.28 -12.87
C ALA A 86 5.32 -8.29 -12.13
N ASN A 87 5.81 -8.88 -11.03
CA ASN A 87 5.10 -9.89 -10.24
C ASN A 87 4.57 -9.32 -8.91
N SER A 88 4.84 -8.04 -8.65
CA SER A 88 4.51 -7.39 -7.39
C SER A 88 3.07 -6.87 -7.37
N ASN A 89 2.28 -7.27 -6.38
CA ASN A 89 1.01 -6.61 -6.08
C ASN A 89 1.24 -5.42 -5.15
N ILE A 90 0.63 -4.28 -5.46
CA ILE A 90 0.87 -3.02 -4.74
C ILE A 90 -0.44 -2.50 -4.18
N PHE A 91 -0.44 -2.22 -2.87
CA PHE A 91 -1.51 -1.46 -2.22
C PHE A 91 -1.05 -0.02 -2.01
N ILE A 92 -1.86 0.94 -2.48
CA ILE A 92 -1.61 2.38 -2.32
C ILE A 92 -2.80 2.98 -1.59
N TYR A 93 -2.56 3.52 -0.40
CA TYR A 93 -3.54 4.20 0.41
C TYR A 93 -3.18 5.67 0.57
N MET A 94 -4.10 6.55 0.20
CA MET A 94 -3.95 7.99 0.34
C MET A 94 -5.12 8.54 1.16
N THR A 95 -4.81 9.35 2.17
CA THR A 95 -5.81 9.97 3.05
C THR A 95 -5.42 11.40 3.36
N GLY A 96 -6.42 12.27 3.45
CA GLY A 96 -6.23 13.69 3.73
C GLY A 96 -7.35 14.53 3.12
N HIS A 97 -7.12 15.84 3.02
CA HIS A 97 -8.05 16.75 2.37
C HIS A 97 -7.86 16.76 0.85
N GLY A 98 -8.96 16.99 0.13
CA GLY A 98 -8.99 16.88 -1.32
C GLY A 98 -10.30 17.41 -1.88
N GLY A 99 -10.49 17.18 -3.17
CA GLY A 99 -11.68 17.59 -3.90
C GLY A 99 -11.75 16.92 -5.26
N ASN A 100 -12.48 17.54 -6.19
CA ASN A 100 -12.68 16.96 -7.51
C ASN A 100 -11.34 16.85 -8.27
N GLU A 101 -10.87 15.62 -8.43
CA GLU A 101 -9.66 15.21 -9.15
C GLU A 101 -8.34 15.65 -8.48
N PHE A 102 -8.33 15.93 -7.16
CA PHE A 102 -7.08 16.24 -6.45
C PHE A 102 -7.08 15.85 -4.96
N LEU A 103 -5.88 15.66 -4.40
CA LEU A 103 -5.61 15.50 -2.97
C LEU A 103 -4.46 16.42 -2.55
N LYS A 104 -4.57 17.06 -1.38
CA LYS A 104 -3.59 18.02 -0.87
C LYS A 104 -2.42 17.35 -0.17
N PHE A 105 -1.23 17.88 -0.40
CA PHE A 105 0.02 17.53 0.26
C PHE A 105 0.50 18.72 1.11
N GLN A 106 0.53 18.55 2.44
CA GLN A 106 0.99 19.55 3.42
C GLN A 106 0.37 20.96 3.23
N ASP A 107 -0.88 21.05 2.74
CA ASP A 107 -1.59 22.29 2.38
C ASP A 107 -0.86 23.24 1.40
N ASN A 108 0.24 22.81 0.79
CA ASN A 108 1.07 23.63 -0.10
C ASN A 108 1.02 23.16 -1.56
N GLU A 109 0.86 21.85 -1.76
CA GLU A 109 0.82 21.21 -3.08
C GLU A 109 -0.45 20.36 -3.21
N GLU A 110 -0.81 20.04 -4.44
CA GLU A 110 -1.91 19.13 -4.75
C GLU A 110 -1.41 18.11 -5.77
N ILE A 111 -1.72 16.84 -5.53
CA ILE A 111 -1.58 15.79 -6.54
C ILE A 111 -2.93 15.63 -7.25
N SER A 112 -2.92 15.65 -8.57
CA SER A 112 -4.12 15.45 -9.36
C SER A 112 -4.37 13.98 -9.69
N ALA A 113 -5.61 13.64 -10.05
CA ALA A 113 -5.96 12.33 -10.60
C ALA A 113 -5.17 12.00 -11.88
N PHE A 114 -4.75 13.03 -12.64
CA PHE A 114 -3.91 12.87 -13.83
C PHE A 114 -2.47 12.47 -13.47
N ASP A 115 -1.89 13.09 -12.44
CA ASP A 115 -0.54 12.75 -11.98
C ASP A 115 -0.46 11.29 -11.52
N VAL A 116 -1.48 10.82 -10.78
CA VAL A 116 -1.59 9.42 -10.36
C VAL A 116 -1.73 8.49 -11.57
N ALA A 117 -2.60 8.84 -12.53
CA ALA A 117 -2.78 8.05 -13.76
C ALA A 117 -1.48 7.89 -14.56
N ASP A 118 -0.76 8.99 -14.76
CA ASP A 118 0.51 9.00 -15.50
C ASP A 118 1.64 8.32 -14.74
N ALA A 119 1.64 8.37 -13.40
CA ALA A 119 2.57 7.58 -12.59
C ALA A 119 2.31 6.08 -12.75
N PHE A 120 1.05 5.64 -12.68
CA PHE A 120 0.68 4.24 -12.87
C PHE A 120 1.00 3.74 -14.28
N GLU A 121 0.82 4.58 -15.31
CA GLU A 121 1.24 4.23 -16.67
C GLU A 121 2.75 4.06 -16.79
N GLN A 122 3.53 4.93 -16.14
CA GLN A 122 4.97 4.77 -16.10
C GLN A 122 5.39 3.50 -15.37
N MET A 123 4.71 3.13 -14.28
CA MET A 123 4.93 1.87 -13.59
C MET A 123 4.60 0.66 -14.48
N TRP A 124 3.49 0.73 -15.23
CA TRP A 124 3.06 -0.33 -16.13
C TRP A 124 4.07 -0.56 -17.25
N ARG A 125 4.47 0.51 -17.95
CA ARG A 125 5.50 0.45 -19.00
C ARG A 125 6.85 -0.01 -18.47
N GLY A 126 7.17 0.38 -17.24
CA GLY A 126 8.37 -0.02 -16.52
C GLY A 126 8.31 -1.43 -15.94
N LYS A 127 7.21 -2.18 -16.12
CA LYS A 127 6.98 -3.51 -15.53
C LYS A 127 7.23 -3.53 -14.02
N ARG A 128 6.68 -2.54 -13.30
CA ARG A 128 6.87 -2.36 -11.86
C ARG A 128 5.70 -2.86 -11.01
N TYR A 129 4.68 -3.46 -11.61
CA TYR A 129 3.60 -4.11 -10.88
C TYR A 129 2.96 -5.23 -11.70
N ASN A 130 2.38 -6.20 -11.00
CA ASN A 130 1.40 -7.15 -11.51
C ASN A 130 -0.01 -6.57 -11.41
N GLU A 131 -0.41 -6.18 -10.19
CA GLU A 131 -1.72 -5.59 -9.87
C GLU A 131 -1.57 -4.42 -8.89
N ILE A 132 -2.40 -3.38 -9.03
CA ILE A 132 -2.50 -2.27 -8.07
C ILE A 132 -3.90 -2.27 -7.45
N PHE A 133 -3.95 -2.13 -6.12
CA PHE A 133 -5.15 -1.70 -5.40
C PHE A 133 -4.94 -0.26 -4.89
N PHE A 134 -5.70 0.69 -5.44
CA PHE A 134 -5.63 2.11 -5.11
C PHE A 134 -6.84 2.53 -4.26
N MET A 135 -6.58 3.03 -3.06
CA MET A 135 -7.60 3.44 -2.10
C MET A 135 -7.40 4.90 -1.69
N ALA A 136 -8.40 5.74 -1.95
CA ALA A 136 -8.39 7.16 -1.57
C ALA A 136 -9.45 7.44 -0.50
N ASP A 137 -9.06 8.07 0.61
CA ASP A 137 -9.98 8.57 1.64
C ASP A 137 -9.88 10.09 1.75
N THR A 138 -10.78 10.78 1.05
CA THR A 138 -10.85 12.23 0.99
C THR A 138 -12.21 12.72 0.48
N CYS A 139 -12.48 14.02 0.52
CA CYS A 139 -13.66 14.58 -0.13
C CYS A 139 -13.58 14.37 -1.64
N GLN A 140 -14.66 13.90 -2.24
CA GLN A 140 -14.74 13.55 -3.66
C GLN A 140 -13.73 12.48 -4.10
N ALA A 141 -13.36 11.56 -3.21
CA ALA A 141 -12.32 10.55 -3.45
C ALA A 141 -12.52 9.73 -4.75
N ASN A 142 -13.77 9.48 -5.15
CA ASN A 142 -14.08 8.73 -6.36
C ASN A 142 -13.56 9.39 -7.65
N SER A 143 -13.30 10.70 -7.61
CA SER A 143 -12.66 11.42 -8.72
C SER A 143 -11.18 11.06 -8.91
N MET A 144 -10.48 10.62 -7.86
CA MET A 144 -9.04 10.35 -7.90
C MET A 144 -8.67 9.20 -8.81
N TYR A 145 -9.57 8.24 -9.01
CA TYR A 145 -9.34 7.13 -9.94
C TYR A 145 -10.01 7.33 -11.30
N SER A 146 -10.68 8.46 -11.55
CA SER A 146 -11.46 8.68 -12.78
C SER A 146 -10.60 8.75 -14.05
N LYS A 147 -9.33 9.16 -13.91
CA LYS A 147 -8.38 9.30 -15.03
C LYS A 147 -7.48 8.09 -15.21
N LEU A 148 -7.55 7.08 -14.35
CA LEU A 148 -6.71 5.88 -14.50
C LEU A 148 -7.06 5.17 -15.81
N TYR A 149 -6.03 4.72 -16.54
CA TYR A 149 -6.18 4.06 -17.84
C TYR A 149 -5.25 2.85 -18.03
N SER A 150 -4.28 2.64 -17.14
CA SER A 150 -3.38 1.48 -17.20
C SER A 150 -4.07 0.22 -16.66
N PRO A 151 -3.75 -0.97 -17.19
CA PRO A 151 -4.43 -2.21 -16.84
C PRO A 151 -4.05 -2.71 -15.44
N ASN A 152 -4.81 -3.68 -14.95
CA ASN A 152 -4.62 -4.40 -13.69
C ASN A 152 -4.71 -3.49 -12.46
N ILE A 153 -5.64 -2.53 -12.47
CA ILE A 153 -5.86 -1.60 -11.36
C ILE A 153 -7.28 -1.75 -10.83
N LEU A 154 -7.38 -2.10 -9.55
CA LEU A 154 -8.60 -2.01 -8.76
C LEU A 154 -8.54 -0.71 -7.96
N ALA A 155 -9.62 0.07 -7.93
CA ALA A 155 -9.65 1.31 -7.17
C ALA A 155 -10.91 1.45 -6.31
N THR A 156 -10.77 2.13 -5.18
CA THR A 156 -11.89 2.50 -4.30
C THR A 156 -11.69 3.89 -3.71
N GLY A 157 -12.78 4.57 -3.41
CA GLY A 157 -12.79 5.91 -2.84
C GLY A 157 -13.87 6.06 -1.78
N SER A 158 -13.68 6.96 -0.82
CA SER A 158 -14.60 7.14 0.30
C SER A 158 -15.88 7.94 0.00
N SER A 159 -15.92 8.74 -1.07
CA SER A 159 -17.04 9.66 -1.35
C SER A 159 -17.20 9.98 -2.84
N LEU A 160 -18.43 10.27 -3.26
CA LEU A 160 -18.79 10.64 -4.64
C LEU A 160 -18.28 12.03 -5.04
N VAL A 161 -18.22 12.28 -6.35
CA VAL A 161 -18.02 13.65 -6.87
C VAL A 161 -19.16 14.56 -6.40
N GLY A 162 -18.81 15.72 -5.85
CA GLY A 162 -19.75 16.63 -5.20
C GLY A 162 -20.12 16.28 -3.75
N GLU A 163 -19.52 15.24 -3.16
CA GLU A 163 -19.77 14.79 -1.78
C GLU A 163 -18.52 14.95 -0.89
N ASN A 164 -18.74 15.23 0.40
CA ASN A 164 -17.67 15.25 1.40
C ASN A 164 -17.38 13.83 1.93
N SER A 165 -16.17 13.62 2.44
CA SER A 165 -15.90 12.53 3.39
C SER A 165 -16.03 13.04 4.83
N TYR A 166 -16.21 12.12 5.78
CA TYR A 166 -16.48 12.47 7.17
C TYR A 166 -15.52 11.77 8.12
N SER A 167 -15.14 12.49 9.18
CA SER A 167 -14.36 11.93 10.26
C SER A 167 -15.22 11.15 11.27
N TYR A 168 -14.58 10.31 12.07
CA TYR A 168 -15.19 9.45 13.08
C TYR A 168 -14.40 9.49 14.39
N ALA A 169 -15.06 9.16 15.51
CA ALA A 169 -14.50 9.15 16.86
C ALA A 169 -13.79 10.46 17.27
N ASN A 170 -14.56 11.44 17.75
CA ASN A 170 -14.01 12.67 18.32
C ASN A 170 -13.33 12.42 19.67
N ASP A 171 -12.09 12.86 19.81
CA ASP A 171 -11.36 12.88 21.07
C ASP A 171 -11.58 14.24 21.76
N GLN A 172 -12.31 14.24 22.86
CA GLN A 172 -12.66 15.45 23.61
C GLN A 172 -11.47 16.08 24.33
N ASP A 173 -10.39 15.32 24.59
CA ASP A 173 -9.22 15.85 25.29
C ASP A 173 -8.42 16.80 24.41
N ILE A 174 -8.31 16.49 23.12
CA ILE A 174 -7.54 17.28 22.13
C ILE A 174 -8.43 18.06 21.16
N GLY A 175 -9.73 17.76 21.12
CA GLY A 175 -10.73 18.47 20.34
C GLY A 175 -10.71 18.17 18.84
N VAL A 176 -10.23 16.99 18.45
CA VAL A 176 -10.14 16.55 17.05
C VAL A 176 -10.66 15.13 16.88
N ALA A 177 -11.08 14.77 15.66
CA ALA A 177 -11.35 13.38 15.30
C ALA A 177 -10.03 12.61 15.12
N VAL A 178 -10.02 11.33 15.46
CA VAL A 178 -8.80 10.50 15.44
C VAL A 178 -8.72 9.52 14.26
N ILE A 179 -9.79 9.42 13.48
CA ILE A 179 -9.88 8.53 12.32
C ILE A 179 -10.96 9.02 11.36
N ASP A 180 -10.87 8.68 10.08
CA ASP A 180 -11.93 8.91 9.11
C ASP A 180 -12.97 7.77 9.10
N SER A 181 -14.23 8.11 8.83
CA SER A 181 -15.37 7.18 8.90
C SER A 181 -15.21 6.01 7.93
N PHE A 182 -14.86 6.28 6.67
CA PHE A 182 -14.60 5.24 5.68
C PHE A 182 -13.47 4.30 6.13
N THR A 183 -12.33 4.89 6.52
CA THR A 183 -11.19 4.13 7.04
C THR A 183 -11.52 3.32 8.29
N HIS A 184 -12.34 3.84 9.20
CA HIS A 184 -12.80 3.12 10.38
C HIS A 184 -13.50 1.81 10.00
N TYR A 185 -14.49 1.87 9.11
CA TYR A 185 -15.26 0.68 8.71
C TYR A 185 -14.45 -0.29 7.85
N VAL A 186 -13.52 0.19 7.02
CA VAL A 186 -12.55 -0.68 6.33
C VAL A 186 -11.67 -1.40 7.36
N LEU A 187 -11.16 -0.69 8.37
CA LEU A 187 -10.35 -1.31 9.42
C LEU A 187 -11.15 -2.30 10.27
N GLU A 188 -12.43 -2.01 10.56
CA GLU A 188 -13.32 -2.92 11.28
C GLU A 188 -13.45 -4.27 10.56
N PHE A 189 -13.69 -4.25 9.24
CA PHE A 189 -13.67 -5.46 8.42
C PHE A 189 -12.31 -6.16 8.48
N MET A 190 -11.24 -5.38 8.29
CA MET A 190 -9.88 -5.91 8.26
C MET A 190 -9.46 -6.54 9.58
N GLU A 191 -9.97 -6.10 10.74
CA GLU A 191 -9.65 -6.72 12.03
C GLU A 191 -10.03 -8.21 12.07
N GLY A 192 -11.09 -8.61 11.36
CA GLY A 192 -11.51 -10.01 11.19
C GLY A 192 -10.70 -10.83 10.17
N VAL A 193 -9.86 -10.19 9.35
CA VAL A 193 -9.04 -10.86 8.34
C VAL A 193 -7.74 -11.39 8.95
N GLY A 194 -7.51 -12.70 8.81
CA GLY A 194 -6.26 -13.36 9.19
C GLY A 194 -5.28 -13.54 8.02
N LYS A 195 -4.02 -13.86 8.33
CA LYS A 195 -2.94 -14.09 7.34
C LYS A 195 -3.27 -15.15 6.29
N THR A 196 -4.01 -16.19 6.68
CA THR A 196 -4.48 -17.28 5.82
C THR A 196 -5.96 -17.15 5.46
N GLY A 197 -6.55 -15.98 5.69
CA GLY A 197 -7.94 -15.69 5.40
C GLY A 197 -8.24 -15.76 3.90
N LYS A 198 -9.45 -16.19 3.57
CA LYS A 198 -9.96 -16.28 2.19
C LYS A 198 -10.98 -15.19 1.86
N ALA A 199 -11.05 -14.15 2.69
CA ALA A 199 -11.91 -13.01 2.43
C ALA A 199 -11.49 -12.34 1.11
N SER A 200 -12.47 -12.09 0.26
CA SER A 200 -12.31 -11.52 -1.06
C SER A 200 -12.44 -9.99 -1.04
N MET A 201 -12.00 -9.33 -2.12
CA MET A 201 -12.23 -7.90 -2.33
C MET A 201 -13.74 -7.60 -2.39
N LYS A 202 -14.53 -8.52 -2.96
CA LYS A 202 -16.00 -8.41 -2.92
C LYS A 202 -16.52 -8.39 -1.48
N ASP A 203 -16.04 -9.29 -0.62
CA ASP A 203 -16.48 -9.33 0.79
C ASP A 203 -16.24 -7.99 1.50
N LEU A 204 -15.10 -7.34 1.23
CA LEU A 204 -14.81 -6.00 1.76
C LEU A 204 -15.79 -4.96 1.19
N PHE A 205 -15.96 -4.91 -0.13
CA PHE A 205 -16.80 -3.90 -0.77
C PHE A 205 -18.29 -4.05 -0.43
N ASP A 206 -18.75 -5.27 -0.20
CA ASP A 206 -20.11 -5.55 0.25
C ASP A 206 -20.38 -5.04 1.68
N THR A 207 -19.34 -4.69 2.45
CA THR A 207 -19.50 -4.03 3.76
C THR A 207 -19.71 -2.52 3.68
N PHE A 208 -19.54 -1.90 2.51
CA PHE A 208 -19.70 -0.46 2.36
C PHE A 208 -21.17 -0.07 2.52
N ASP A 209 -21.46 0.64 3.60
CA ASP A 209 -22.79 1.09 3.98
C ASP A 209 -22.80 2.62 4.08
N PRO A 210 -23.41 3.33 3.12
CA PRO A 210 -23.45 4.79 3.13
C PRO A 210 -24.10 5.40 4.37
N VAL A 211 -25.00 4.67 5.05
CA VAL A 211 -25.65 5.14 6.28
C VAL A 211 -24.66 5.14 7.43
N LYS A 212 -23.82 4.10 7.55
CA LYS A 212 -22.77 4.04 8.57
C LYS A 212 -21.63 5.01 8.28
N ILE A 213 -21.20 5.03 7.01
CA ILE A 213 -20.02 5.80 6.58
C ILE A 213 -20.31 7.31 6.52
N ASN A 214 -21.58 7.69 6.30
CA ASN A 214 -22.06 9.06 6.04
C ASN A 214 -21.60 9.66 4.70
N SER A 215 -21.02 8.86 3.82
CA SER A 215 -20.72 9.19 2.43
C SER A 215 -20.92 7.94 1.56
N HIS A 216 -20.78 8.07 0.24
CA HIS A 216 -20.96 6.96 -0.70
C HIS A 216 -19.63 6.48 -1.27
N PRO A 217 -19.02 5.42 -0.70
CA PRO A 217 -17.84 4.83 -1.29
C PRO A 217 -18.10 4.31 -2.69
N GLY A 218 -17.11 4.47 -3.57
CA GLY A 218 -17.14 3.94 -4.93
C GLY A 218 -16.09 2.86 -5.15
N VAL A 219 -16.36 1.93 -6.05
CA VAL A 219 -15.41 0.92 -6.51
C VAL A 219 -15.32 1.00 -8.03
N ARG A 220 -14.10 1.01 -8.56
CA ARG A 220 -13.80 0.97 -10.00
C ARG A 220 -12.97 -0.28 -10.31
N SER A 221 -13.50 -1.17 -11.13
CA SER A 221 -12.90 -2.46 -11.47
C SER A 221 -12.80 -2.74 -12.98
N ASP A 222 -13.18 -1.81 -13.86
CA ASP A 222 -13.11 -1.99 -15.33
C ASP A 222 -11.69 -2.22 -15.85
N LEU A 223 -10.67 -1.72 -15.15
CA LEU A 223 -9.25 -1.94 -15.46
C LEU A 223 -8.69 -3.22 -14.82
N PHE A 224 -9.46 -3.88 -13.95
CA PHE A 224 -9.02 -5.03 -13.17
C PHE A 224 -9.59 -6.32 -13.76
N LYS A 225 -8.71 -7.27 -14.14
CA LYS A 225 -9.11 -8.43 -14.94
C LYS A 225 -9.78 -9.54 -14.15
N ARG A 226 -9.44 -9.69 -12.87
CA ARG A 226 -9.90 -10.82 -12.04
C ARG A 226 -11.29 -10.52 -11.47
N PRO A 227 -12.16 -11.54 -11.31
CA PRO A 227 -13.38 -11.41 -10.53
C PRO A 227 -13.07 -11.00 -9.08
N LEU A 228 -13.90 -10.12 -8.52
CA LEU A 228 -13.67 -9.59 -7.17
C LEU A 228 -13.93 -10.65 -6.09
N GLU A 229 -14.76 -11.65 -6.39
CA GLU A 229 -15.06 -12.84 -5.60
C GLU A 229 -13.82 -13.74 -5.42
N GLU A 230 -12.94 -13.76 -6.43
CA GLU A 230 -11.74 -14.61 -6.47
C GLU A 230 -10.47 -13.84 -6.10
N THR A 231 -10.58 -12.52 -5.91
CA THR A 231 -9.46 -11.66 -5.55
C THR A 231 -9.37 -11.56 -4.04
N LEU A 232 -8.34 -12.16 -3.45
CA LEU A 232 -8.22 -12.21 -2.00
C LEU A 232 -7.71 -10.87 -1.45
N ILE A 233 -8.21 -10.48 -0.28
CA ILE A 233 -7.66 -9.34 0.48
C ILE A 233 -6.16 -9.54 0.74
N THR A 234 -5.75 -10.78 1.02
CA THR A 234 -4.36 -11.13 1.28
C THR A 234 -3.45 -10.99 0.05
N ASP A 235 -3.99 -10.86 -1.17
CA ASP A 235 -3.19 -10.58 -2.37
C ASP A 235 -2.58 -9.16 -2.36
N PHE A 236 -3.18 -8.22 -1.63
CA PHE A 236 -2.71 -6.83 -1.51
C PHE A 236 -2.24 -6.47 -0.10
N PHE A 237 -2.81 -7.10 0.93
CA PHE A 237 -2.53 -6.77 2.33
C PHE A 237 -1.68 -7.83 3.05
N GLY A 238 -1.51 -9.02 2.46
CA GLY A 238 -0.84 -10.17 3.08
C GLY A 238 0.61 -10.35 2.65
N GLY A 239 1.48 -10.75 3.58
CA GLY A 239 2.86 -11.15 3.28
C GLY A 239 2.95 -12.58 2.74
N VAL A 240 2.23 -12.87 1.65
CA VAL A 240 2.22 -14.21 1.05
C VAL A 240 3.36 -14.33 0.05
N ALA A 241 4.43 -15.03 0.43
CA ALA A 241 5.45 -15.44 -0.53
C ALA A 241 4.83 -16.50 -1.47
N ARG A 242 4.51 -16.11 -2.71
CA ARG A 242 4.21 -17.08 -3.77
C ARG A 242 5.54 -17.69 -4.21
N VAL A 243 5.68 -19.00 -4.02
CA VAL A 243 6.79 -19.77 -4.57
C VAL A 243 6.36 -20.26 -5.94
N ASP A 244 6.86 -19.61 -6.99
CA ASP A 244 6.72 -20.13 -8.34
C ASP A 244 7.70 -21.30 -8.50
N ILE A 245 7.17 -22.52 -8.58
CA ILE A 245 7.95 -23.71 -8.90
C ILE A 245 8.19 -23.66 -10.41
N VAL A 246 9.38 -23.21 -10.80
CA VAL A 246 9.85 -23.39 -12.18
C VAL A 246 10.19 -24.87 -12.31
N GLU A 247 9.33 -25.64 -13.00
CA GLU A 247 9.69 -26.99 -13.43
C GLU A 247 10.88 -26.86 -14.39
N SER A 248 12.07 -27.20 -13.91
CA SER A 248 13.23 -27.38 -14.77
C SER A 248 12.96 -28.62 -15.63
N GLU A 249 12.75 -28.45 -16.93
CA GLU A 249 12.88 -29.56 -17.88
C GLU A 249 14.27 -30.15 -17.69
N SER A 250 14.32 -31.37 -17.16
CA SER A 250 15.55 -32.15 -17.04
C SER A 250 15.98 -32.54 -18.45
N ASP A 251 16.93 -31.78 -19.00
CA ASP A 251 17.66 -32.17 -20.20
C ASP A 251 18.62 -33.33 -19.83
N GLU A 252 18.07 -34.53 -19.68
CA GLU A 252 18.82 -35.78 -19.70
C GLU A 252 19.23 -36.08 -21.15
N SER A 253 20.20 -35.33 -21.68
CA SER A 253 21.01 -35.87 -22.77
C SER A 253 22.39 -35.22 -22.85
N SER A 254 23.41 -36.08 -22.93
CA SER A 254 24.82 -35.82 -23.28
C SER A 254 25.79 -35.43 -22.16
N LEU A 255 26.17 -36.41 -21.34
CA LEU A 255 27.53 -36.50 -20.81
C LEU A 255 28.28 -37.59 -21.58
N PRO A 256 29.41 -37.29 -22.26
CA PRO A 256 30.22 -38.30 -22.90
C PRO A 256 31.02 -39.11 -21.85
N PRO A 257 31.43 -40.36 -22.15
CA PRO A 257 32.05 -41.25 -21.18
C PRO A 257 33.42 -40.72 -20.74
N GLN A 258 33.67 -40.71 -19.44
CA GLN A 258 35.02 -40.46 -18.90
C GLN A 258 35.92 -41.66 -19.20
N GLU A 259 36.96 -41.44 -20.00
CA GLU A 259 38.06 -42.38 -20.16
C GLU A 259 38.92 -42.42 -18.89
N GLU A 260 39.13 -43.64 -18.41
CA GLU A 260 40.00 -44.04 -17.33
C GLU A 260 41.47 -43.92 -17.78
N GLN A 261 42.29 -43.07 -17.14
CA GLN A 261 43.74 -43.19 -17.22
C GLN A 261 44.49 -42.68 -15.98
N ALA A 262 45.07 -43.66 -15.28
CA ALA A 262 46.40 -43.70 -14.67
C ALA A 262 46.77 -42.73 -13.54
N LYS A 263 46.97 -43.34 -12.36
CA LYS A 263 47.81 -42.89 -11.25
C LYS A 263 49.16 -42.32 -11.73
N LEU A 264 49.53 -41.16 -11.20
CA LEU A 264 50.93 -40.87 -10.87
C LEU A 264 50.99 -40.12 -9.53
N THR A 265 51.46 -40.81 -8.50
CA THR A 265 51.85 -40.23 -7.21
C THR A 265 53.27 -39.68 -7.36
N ILE A 266 53.48 -38.39 -7.10
CA ILE A 266 54.76 -37.89 -6.58
C ILE A 266 54.46 -36.85 -5.50
N ASP A 267 55.17 -37.03 -4.40
CA ASP A 267 55.06 -36.40 -3.10
C ASP A 267 56.04 -35.20 -2.98
N VAL A 268 55.91 -34.47 -1.87
CA VAL A 268 56.89 -33.55 -1.23
C VAL A 268 56.73 -32.03 -1.45
N SER A 269 56.09 -31.40 -0.45
CA SER A 269 56.50 -30.26 0.41
C SER A 269 57.43 -29.15 -0.13
N ILE A 270 57.05 -27.88 0.05
CA ILE A 270 57.30 -26.99 1.22
C ILE A 270 56.11 -26.02 1.35
#